data_AF-A0A1V4QYY0-F1
#
_entry.id   AF-A0A1V4QYY0-F1
#
_cell.length_a   1.000
_cell.length_b   1.000
_cell.length_c   1.000
_cell.angle_alpha   90.00
_cell.angle_beta   90.00
_cell.angle_gamma   90.00
#
_symmetry.space_group_name_H-M   'P 1'
#
loop_
_entity.id
_entity.type
_entity.pdbx_description
1 polymer ?
#
loop_
_entity_poly.entity_id
_entity_poly.type
_entity_poly.pdbx_seq_one_letter_code
_entity_poly.pdbx_strand_id
1 'polypeptide(L)'
;MKKLGIILSFVLFFSFVVSTSLFALRFELEEFRKLSADFKAEREPITDMDMNYCSVLKVEVDRPIDLSLKQKIYKKENIDEDEFYFYVSSREDHITFQAPHFVPLTVDVPKGGLKIGTTYYVQLATLEDVDVTINVEPEDAQIMVNGLMWERPKGKLIPGEYVIFLLAEDYEEILDTVLVSPTNTVFNYVMVEENVMPILETNEVPVPQGDEPFLIEFNDYSIRITACEYTQQTLTISLSITNQITERELTIMRNYTKAYDSEGNEYAPTTIEFANKTKNWDLPHNLVQDVPTKAQLIFKEIKKPISVITLLNLSLYDKDNKNFKVSYKSIPVTQ
;
A
#
# COMPACT_ATOMS: atom_id res chain seq x y z
N MET A 1 26.74 -40.01 60.17
CA MET A 1 27.25 -38.63 60.28
C MET A 1 27.23 -37.99 58.89
N LYS A 2 26.56 -36.84 58.78
CA LYS A 2 26.76 -35.73 57.81
C LYS A 2 26.61 -36.06 56.32
N LYS A 3 25.44 -35.81 55.72
CA LYS A 3 25.01 -34.55 55.05
C LYS A 3 25.83 -34.22 53.79
N LEU A 4 25.23 -34.46 52.61
CA LEU A 4 25.44 -33.74 51.34
C LEU A 4 24.30 -34.25 50.41
N GLY A 5 23.41 -33.50 49.80
CA GLY A 5 23.25 -32.07 49.60
C GLY A 5 22.32 -31.94 48.41
N ILE A 6 21.01 -31.89 48.67
CA ILE A 6 19.97 -31.65 47.67
C ILE A 6 20.18 -30.22 47.16
N ILE A 7 20.76 -30.07 45.97
CA ILE A 7 20.78 -28.79 45.25
C ILE A 7 19.58 -28.78 44.32
N LEU A 8 18.51 -28.24 44.89
CA LEU A 8 17.42 -27.58 44.23
C LEU A 8 17.97 -26.32 43.51
N SER A 9 17.75 -26.16 42.21
CA SER A 9 17.49 -24.84 41.60
C SER A 9 17.14 -24.96 40.13
N PHE A 10 15.84 -24.85 39.84
CA PHE A 10 15.31 -23.97 38.80
C PHE A 10 16.13 -23.91 37.50
N VAL A 11 16.07 -24.96 36.70
CA VAL A 11 16.15 -24.75 35.24
C VAL A 11 14.86 -24.01 34.90
N LEU A 12 15.00 -22.68 34.83
CA LEU A 12 14.02 -21.73 34.34
C LEU A 12 13.40 -22.32 33.08
N PHE A 13 12.20 -22.87 33.22
CA PHE A 13 11.24 -23.03 32.13
C PHE A 13 10.73 -21.63 31.79
N PHE A 14 11.64 -20.73 31.40
CA PHE A 14 11.29 -19.53 30.66
C PHE A 14 11.07 -20.00 29.23
N SER A 15 10.00 -20.78 29.06
CA SER A 15 9.29 -20.79 27.79
C SER A 15 8.87 -19.33 27.63
N PHE A 16 9.72 -18.58 26.95
CA PHE A 16 9.38 -17.29 26.39
C PHE A 16 8.25 -17.64 25.43
N VAL A 17 7.03 -17.63 25.96
CA VAL A 17 5.82 -17.54 25.17
C VAL A 17 5.93 -16.15 24.55
N VAL A 18 6.77 -16.04 23.52
CA VAL A 18 6.60 -15.06 22.45
C VAL A 18 5.25 -15.46 21.88
N SER A 19 4.20 -14.98 22.54
CA SER A 19 2.84 -15.16 22.08
C SER A 19 2.84 -14.58 20.69
N THR A 20 2.73 -15.48 19.72
CA THR A 20 2.72 -15.24 18.29
C THR A 20 1.46 -14.44 17.94
N SER A 21 1.40 -13.18 18.34
CA SER A 21 0.46 -12.21 17.78
C SER A 21 1.07 -11.64 16.50
N LEU A 22 1.31 -12.51 15.52
CA LEU A 22 1.82 -12.12 14.20
C LEU A 22 0.68 -11.79 13.22
N PHE A 23 -0.59 -11.89 13.65
CA PHE A 23 -1.77 -11.55 12.85
C PHE A 23 -2.71 -10.72 13.71
N ALA A 24 -2.47 -9.41 13.75
CA ALA A 24 -3.35 -8.50 14.47
C ALA A 24 -3.93 -7.51 13.46
N LEU A 25 -5.21 -7.67 13.17
CA LEU A 25 -6.01 -6.73 12.40
C LEU A 25 -5.89 -5.33 13.02
N ARG A 26 -6.08 -4.27 12.24
CA ARG A 26 -6.00 -2.90 12.78
C ARG A 26 -7.28 -2.14 12.50
N PHE A 27 -7.54 -1.16 13.36
CA PHE A 27 -8.52 -0.12 13.09
C PHE A 27 -7.82 1.08 12.47
N GLU A 28 -8.53 1.77 11.58
CA GLU A 28 -8.22 3.11 11.11
C GLU A 28 -9.39 4.04 11.44
N LEU A 29 -9.09 5.25 11.94
CA LEU A 29 -10.12 6.24 12.20
C LEU A 29 -10.44 7.01 10.92
N GLU A 30 -11.65 6.83 10.40
CA GLU A 30 -12.11 7.58 9.22
C GLU A 30 -12.75 8.92 9.62
N GLU A 31 -13.60 8.91 10.65
CA GLU A 31 -14.34 10.09 11.08
C GLU A 31 -14.46 10.14 12.61
N PHE A 32 -14.26 11.33 13.20
CA PHE A 32 -14.61 11.62 14.59
C PHE A 32 -15.17 13.04 14.71
N ARG A 33 -16.50 13.17 14.84
CA ARG A 33 -17.15 14.48 14.93
C ARG A 33 -18.33 14.50 15.89
N LYS A 34 -18.75 15.71 16.27
CA LYS A 34 -20.01 15.91 17.01
C LYS A 34 -21.20 15.60 16.10
N LEU A 35 -22.16 14.82 16.59
CA LEU A 35 -23.38 14.48 15.87
C LEU A 35 -24.55 15.32 16.40
N SER A 36 -24.69 16.55 15.89
CA SER A 36 -25.64 17.54 16.45
C SER A 36 -27.12 17.20 16.27
N ALA A 37 -27.46 16.29 15.36
CA ALA A 37 -28.84 15.85 15.12
C ALA A 37 -29.25 14.65 15.98
N ASP A 38 -28.30 14.06 16.72
CA ASP A 38 -28.55 12.89 17.55
C ASP A 38 -28.61 13.26 19.03
N PHE A 39 -29.83 13.18 19.57
CA PHE A 39 -30.14 13.52 20.96
C PHE A 39 -30.09 12.31 21.89
N LYS A 40 -29.44 11.19 21.52
CA LYS A 40 -29.34 9.98 22.36
C LYS A 40 -28.87 10.29 23.78
N ALA A 41 -27.79 11.06 23.93
CA ALA A 41 -27.26 11.48 25.23
C ALA A 41 -28.25 12.31 26.07
N GLU A 42 -29.12 13.11 25.42
CA GLU A 42 -30.13 13.93 26.09
C GLU A 42 -31.39 13.14 26.47
N ARG A 43 -31.80 12.20 25.62
CA ARG A 43 -33.01 11.38 25.82
C ARG A 43 -32.79 10.26 26.84
N GLU A 44 -31.58 9.72 26.90
CA GLU A 44 -31.21 8.62 27.79
C GLU A 44 -29.97 8.98 28.62
N PRO A 45 -30.07 9.96 29.53
CA PRO A 45 -28.91 10.41 30.28
C PRO A 45 -28.39 9.32 31.22
N ILE A 46 -27.09 9.05 31.15
CA ILE A 46 -26.34 8.23 32.10
C ILE A 46 -25.33 9.13 32.81
N THR A 47 -25.18 8.96 34.12
CA THR A 47 -24.21 9.73 34.92
C THR A 47 -22.95 8.92 35.19
N ASP A 48 -21.80 9.59 35.21
CA ASP A 48 -20.53 9.03 35.60
C ASP A 48 -20.39 8.88 37.13
N MET A 49 -19.23 8.44 37.63
CA MET A 49 -19.00 8.29 39.08
C MET A 49 -19.07 9.62 39.86
N ASP A 50 -18.89 10.75 39.18
CA ASP A 50 -18.90 12.10 39.78
C ASP A 50 -20.24 12.81 39.51
N MET A 51 -21.29 12.06 39.15
CA MET A 51 -22.64 12.56 38.87
C MET A 51 -22.72 13.52 37.67
N ASN A 52 -21.73 13.53 36.77
CA ASN A 52 -21.79 14.29 35.52
C ASN A 52 -22.44 13.44 34.43
N TYR A 53 -23.22 14.04 33.52
CA TYR A 53 -23.75 13.30 32.38
C TYR A 53 -22.62 12.85 31.44
N CYS A 54 -22.66 11.58 31.07
CA CYS A 54 -21.76 11.00 30.09
C CYS A 54 -21.92 11.66 28.71
N SER A 55 -20.88 11.56 27.90
CA SER A 55 -20.97 11.74 26.45
C SER A 55 -21.31 10.39 25.82
N VAL A 56 -21.95 10.42 24.65
CA VAL A 56 -22.29 9.21 23.89
C VAL A 56 -21.43 9.15 22.64
N LEU A 57 -20.77 8.03 22.39
CA LEU A 57 -20.10 7.74 21.12
C LEU A 57 -21.01 6.79 20.33
N LYS A 58 -21.57 7.25 19.20
CA LYS A 58 -22.11 6.38 18.15
C LYS A 58 -20.91 5.91 17.32
N VAL A 59 -20.57 4.64 17.41
CA VAL A 59 -19.44 4.05 16.70
C VAL A 59 -19.96 3.11 15.63
N GLU A 60 -19.51 3.29 14.40
CA GLU A 60 -19.79 2.45 13.24
C GLU A 60 -18.48 1.83 12.75
N VAL A 61 -18.52 0.54 12.43
CA VAL A 61 -17.38 -0.21 11.90
C VAL A 61 -17.75 -0.78 10.53
N ASP A 62 -16.80 -0.85 9.59
CA ASP A 62 -17.05 -1.38 8.24
C ASP A 62 -17.37 -2.88 8.17
N ARG A 63 -17.26 -3.63 9.29
CA ARG A 63 -17.67 -5.02 9.40
C ARG A 63 -18.14 -5.40 10.81
N PRO A 64 -18.99 -6.42 10.96
CA PRO A 64 -19.43 -6.95 12.25
C PRO A 64 -18.26 -7.41 13.13
N ILE A 65 -18.09 -6.79 14.30
CA ILE A 65 -17.07 -7.16 15.30
C ILE A 65 -17.55 -6.88 16.73
N ASP A 66 -17.06 -7.64 17.73
CA ASP A 66 -17.31 -7.29 19.14
C ASP A 66 -16.37 -6.17 19.61
N LEU A 67 -16.75 -4.94 19.27
CA LEU A 67 -15.99 -3.75 19.63
C LEU A 67 -16.14 -3.41 21.12
N SER A 68 -15.05 -3.05 21.76
CA SER A 68 -15.05 -2.51 23.13
C SER A 68 -14.09 -1.33 23.26
N LEU A 69 -14.23 -0.58 24.35
CA LEU A 69 -13.32 0.52 24.70
C LEU A 69 -12.46 0.11 25.89
N LYS A 70 -11.22 0.61 25.94
CA LYS A 70 -10.34 0.46 27.10
C LYS A 70 -10.78 1.34 28.27
N GLN A 71 -11.36 2.51 27.97
CA GLN A 71 -11.90 3.44 28.96
C GLN A 71 -13.08 2.82 29.71
N LYS A 72 -13.44 3.40 30.86
CA LYS A 72 -14.62 2.95 31.60
C LYS A 72 -15.89 3.26 30.80
N ILE A 73 -16.60 2.21 30.41
CA ILE A 73 -17.89 2.30 29.74
C ILE A 73 -18.99 2.21 30.81
N TYR A 74 -19.85 3.22 30.89
CA TYR A 74 -20.96 3.27 31.84
C TYR A 74 -22.19 2.51 31.32
N LYS A 75 -22.35 2.46 29.99
CA LYS A 75 -23.37 1.67 29.28
C LYS A 75 -22.86 1.40 27.86
N LYS A 76 -23.01 0.16 27.38
CA LYS A 76 -22.81 -0.25 25.98
C LYS A 76 -24.18 -0.69 25.45
N GLU A 77 -24.58 -0.18 24.30
CA GLU A 77 -25.76 -0.65 23.56
C GLU A 77 -25.32 -1.05 22.16
N ASN A 78 -25.72 -2.24 21.71
CA ASN A 78 -25.55 -2.65 20.31
C ASN A 78 -26.81 -2.20 19.55
N ILE A 79 -26.63 -1.37 18.52
CA ILE A 79 -27.71 -0.90 17.66
C ILE A 79 -27.95 -1.93 16.56
N ASP A 80 -26.85 -2.35 15.94
CA ASP A 80 -26.76 -3.38 14.91
C ASP A 80 -25.49 -4.23 15.15
N GLU A 81 -25.14 -5.13 14.21
CA GLU A 81 -23.96 -5.99 14.30
C GLU A 81 -22.61 -5.21 14.21
N ASP A 82 -22.64 -4.02 13.61
CA ASP A 82 -21.50 -3.15 13.33
C ASP A 82 -21.66 -1.72 13.90
N GLU A 83 -22.80 -1.43 14.54
CA GLU A 83 -23.11 -0.14 15.16
C GLU A 83 -23.30 -0.24 16.69
N PHE A 84 -22.63 0.67 17.42
CA PHE A 84 -22.61 0.68 18.89
C PHE A 84 -22.84 2.08 19.48
N TYR A 85 -23.51 2.15 20.63
CA TYR A 85 -23.43 3.30 21.52
C TYR A 85 -22.56 2.98 22.74
N PHE A 86 -21.58 3.84 23.01
CA PHE A 86 -20.79 3.81 24.24
C PHE A 86 -21.00 5.09 25.06
N TYR A 87 -21.39 4.93 26.33
CA TYR A 87 -21.51 6.04 27.27
C TYR A 87 -20.20 6.16 28.05
N VAL A 88 -19.47 7.24 27.81
CA VAL A 88 -18.13 7.50 28.35
C VAL A 88 -18.09 8.81 29.12
N SER A 89 -17.13 8.93 30.04
CA SER A 89 -16.89 10.19 30.77
C SER A 89 -16.56 11.31 29.77
N SER A 90 -17.09 12.52 30.00
CA SER A 90 -16.74 13.69 29.18
C SER A 90 -15.31 14.19 29.44
N ARG A 91 -14.60 13.59 30.42
CA ARG A 91 -13.23 13.95 30.79
C ARG A 91 -12.16 13.13 30.08
N GLU A 92 -12.54 12.13 29.30
CA GLU A 92 -11.59 11.38 28.49
C GLU A 92 -10.96 12.33 27.46
N ASP A 93 -9.63 12.34 27.39
CA ASP A 93 -8.83 13.07 26.41
C ASP A 93 -8.46 12.20 25.20
N HIS A 94 -8.56 10.88 25.35
CA HIS A 94 -8.39 9.91 24.28
C HIS A 94 -9.38 8.74 24.44
N ILE A 95 -9.73 8.10 23.33
CA ILE A 95 -10.54 6.89 23.28
C ILE A 95 -9.73 5.78 22.66
N THR A 96 -9.70 4.60 23.30
CA THR A 96 -8.98 3.42 22.81
C THR A 96 -9.97 2.33 22.45
N PHE A 97 -10.10 2.06 21.16
CA PHE A 97 -10.90 0.99 20.60
C PHE A 97 -10.12 -0.33 20.62
N GLN A 98 -10.78 -1.43 20.98
CA GLN A 98 -10.18 -2.76 21.03
C GLN A 98 -11.21 -3.84 20.70
N ALA A 99 -10.77 -4.89 20.04
CA ALA A 99 -11.57 -6.08 19.73
C ALA A 99 -10.64 -7.33 19.71
N PRO A 100 -11.19 -8.55 19.82
CA PRO A 100 -10.39 -9.78 19.70
C PRO A 100 -9.64 -9.82 18.37
N HIS A 101 -8.34 -10.15 18.41
CA HIS A 101 -7.44 -10.18 17.25
C HIS A 101 -7.14 -8.83 16.59
N PHE A 102 -7.53 -7.71 17.21
CA PHE A 102 -7.15 -6.38 16.74
C PHE A 102 -6.04 -5.76 17.61
N VAL A 103 -5.15 -4.99 16.98
CA VAL A 103 -4.30 -4.04 17.69
C VAL A 103 -5.18 -2.90 18.20
N PRO A 104 -5.13 -2.54 19.50
CA PRO A 104 -5.91 -1.42 20.00
C PRO A 104 -5.56 -0.10 19.31
N LEU A 105 -6.57 0.65 18.87
CA LEU A 105 -6.41 1.98 18.28
C LEU A 105 -6.76 3.05 19.30
N THR A 106 -5.82 3.95 19.60
CA THR A 106 -6.06 5.12 20.46
C THR A 106 -6.16 6.38 19.63
N VAL A 107 -7.24 7.13 19.80
CA VAL A 107 -7.50 8.38 19.10
C VAL A 107 -7.73 9.51 20.09
N ASP A 108 -7.22 10.70 19.75
CA ASP A 108 -7.51 11.92 20.51
C ASP A 108 -8.97 12.33 20.28
N VAL A 109 -9.61 12.84 21.33
CA VAL A 109 -10.95 13.41 21.20
C VAL A 109 -10.91 14.74 20.43
N PRO A 110 -12.03 15.18 19.81
CA PRO A 110 -12.08 16.45 19.09
C PRO A 110 -11.62 17.64 19.95
N LYS A 111 -11.06 18.67 19.31
CA LYS A 111 -10.60 19.89 19.99
C LYS A 111 -11.71 20.47 20.89
N GLY A 112 -11.38 20.64 22.17
CA GLY A 112 -12.32 21.08 23.20
C GLY A 112 -12.94 19.94 24.02
N GLY A 113 -12.52 18.69 23.77
CA GLY A 113 -12.92 17.54 24.57
C GLY A 113 -14.30 17.01 24.23
N LEU A 114 -14.67 15.94 24.93
CA LEU A 114 -16.04 15.44 24.94
C LEU A 114 -16.90 16.37 25.80
N LYS A 115 -18.08 16.74 25.30
CA LYS A 115 -19.02 17.62 26.00
C LYS A 115 -20.09 16.79 26.69
N ILE A 116 -20.36 17.12 27.95
CA ILE A 116 -21.44 16.54 28.78
C ILE A 116 -22.74 16.50 27.97
N GLY A 117 -23.42 15.35 27.97
CA GLY A 117 -24.72 15.18 27.30
C GLY A 117 -24.68 15.35 25.78
N THR A 118 -23.51 15.22 25.14
CA THR A 118 -23.36 15.33 23.69
C THR A 118 -23.09 13.97 23.04
N THR A 119 -23.73 13.73 21.91
CA THR A 119 -23.44 12.58 21.03
C THR A 119 -22.36 12.92 20.01
N TYR A 120 -21.40 12.02 19.85
CA TYR A 120 -20.35 12.07 18.84
C TYR A 120 -20.48 10.85 17.93
N TYR A 121 -20.16 11.05 16.66
CA TYR A 121 -20.07 9.99 15.67
C TYR A 121 -18.60 9.63 15.46
N VAL A 122 -18.32 8.33 15.44
CA VAL A 122 -17.02 7.75 15.17
C VAL A 122 -17.19 6.68 14.10
N GLN A 123 -16.42 6.77 13.02
CA GLN A 123 -16.38 5.75 11.97
C GLN A 123 -15.00 5.10 11.96
N LEU A 124 -14.96 3.77 12.06
CA LEU A 124 -13.74 2.97 12.06
C LEU A 124 -13.72 2.05 10.82
N ALA A 125 -12.67 2.16 10.02
CA ALA A 125 -12.34 1.16 9.02
C ALA A 125 -11.51 0.05 9.68
N THR A 126 -11.60 -1.15 9.14
CA THR A 126 -10.77 -2.27 9.56
C THR A 126 -9.81 -2.67 8.44
N LEU A 127 -8.53 -2.71 8.79
CA LEU A 127 -7.45 -3.07 7.87
C LEU A 127 -7.07 -4.52 8.09
N GLU A 128 -7.12 -5.29 7.01
CA GLU A 128 -6.61 -6.66 6.94
C GLU A 128 -5.17 -6.68 6.43
N ASP A 129 -4.42 -7.69 6.87
CA ASP A 129 -3.13 -7.97 6.26
C ASP A 129 -3.33 -8.43 4.80
N VAL A 130 -2.54 -7.88 3.89
CA VAL A 130 -2.46 -8.29 2.49
C VAL A 130 -1.21 -9.13 2.28
N ASP A 131 -1.33 -10.20 1.49
CA ASP A 131 -0.20 -11.04 1.09
C ASP A 131 0.65 -10.28 0.07
N VAL A 132 1.82 -9.81 0.50
CA VAL A 132 2.78 -9.05 -0.31
C VAL A 132 3.88 -9.96 -0.82
N THR A 133 4.24 -9.80 -2.09
CA THR A 133 5.34 -10.48 -2.77
C THR A 133 6.35 -9.45 -3.26
N ILE A 134 7.61 -9.57 -2.86
CA ILE A 134 8.74 -8.77 -3.30
C ILE A 134 9.66 -9.71 -4.08
N ASN A 135 9.57 -9.69 -5.40
CA ASN A 135 10.46 -10.46 -6.27
C ASN A 135 11.72 -9.64 -6.53
N VAL A 136 12.88 -10.26 -6.35
CA VAL A 136 14.18 -9.61 -6.54
C VAL A 136 15.07 -10.53 -7.35
N GLU A 137 15.77 -9.96 -8.34
CA GLU A 137 16.87 -10.59 -9.06
C GLU A 137 18.17 -9.84 -8.67
N PRO A 138 19.18 -10.52 -8.11
CA PRO A 138 19.31 -11.98 -7.95
C PRO A 138 18.44 -12.56 -6.81
N GLU A 139 18.14 -13.87 -6.87
CA GLU A 139 17.25 -14.56 -5.91
C GLU A 139 17.81 -14.62 -4.48
N ASP A 140 19.12 -14.46 -4.30
CA ASP A 140 19.80 -14.48 -3.01
C ASP A 140 19.83 -13.11 -2.30
N ALA A 141 19.22 -12.09 -2.90
CA ALA A 141 19.09 -10.77 -2.30
C ALA A 141 18.36 -10.83 -0.95
N GLN A 142 18.92 -10.13 0.03
CA GLN A 142 18.31 -9.92 1.34
C GLN A 142 17.24 -8.84 1.24
N ILE A 143 16.03 -9.17 1.70
CA ILE A 143 14.88 -8.26 1.65
C ILE A 143 14.61 -7.73 3.06
N MET A 144 14.64 -6.41 3.24
CA MET A 144 14.28 -5.75 4.49
C MET A 144 13.08 -4.83 4.27
N VAL A 145 12.02 -4.99 5.08
CA VAL A 145 10.81 -4.17 5.03
C VAL A 145 10.67 -3.39 6.34
N ASN A 146 10.74 -2.06 6.28
CA ASN A 146 10.82 -1.18 7.45
C ASN A 146 11.91 -1.61 8.46
N GLY A 147 13.05 -2.07 7.94
CA GLY A 147 14.19 -2.56 8.75
C GLY A 147 14.03 -3.98 9.30
N LEU A 148 12.90 -4.66 9.05
CA LEU A 148 12.69 -6.06 9.42
C LEU A 148 13.12 -6.96 8.28
N MET A 149 14.07 -7.87 8.56
CA MET A 149 14.53 -8.86 7.58
C MET A 149 13.42 -9.86 7.26
N TRP A 150 13.15 -10.06 5.98
CA TRP A 150 12.26 -11.09 5.47
C TRP A 150 13.07 -12.30 5.03
N GLU A 151 12.72 -13.49 5.54
CA GLU A 151 13.38 -14.75 5.16
C GLU A 151 12.95 -15.24 3.77
N ARG A 152 11.86 -14.69 3.23
CA ARG A 152 11.25 -15.10 1.96
C ARG A 152 10.71 -13.86 1.24
N PRO A 153 10.59 -13.91 -0.10
CA PRO A 153 10.01 -12.83 -0.89
C PRO A 153 8.52 -12.60 -0.60
N LYS A 154 7.85 -13.48 0.16
CA LYS A 154 6.43 -13.35 0.51
C LYS A 154 6.25 -13.09 1.99
N GLY A 155 5.40 -12.13 2.33
CA GLY A 155 5.04 -11.79 3.70
C GLY A 155 3.68 -11.11 3.77
N LYS A 156 3.20 -10.88 4.99
CA LYS A 156 1.93 -10.21 5.24
C LYS A 156 2.20 -8.80 5.75
N LEU A 157 1.58 -7.81 5.11
CA LEU A 157 1.69 -6.40 5.49
C LEU A 157 0.31 -5.78 5.58
N ILE A 158 0.16 -4.76 6.40
CA ILE A 158 -1.07 -3.97 6.44
C ILE A 158 -0.99 -2.93 5.32
N PRO A 159 -2.10 -2.52 4.68
CA PRO A 159 -2.06 -1.39 3.75
C PRO A 159 -1.40 -0.15 4.36
N GLY A 160 -0.50 0.48 3.61
CA GLY A 160 0.29 1.62 4.09
C GLY A 160 1.61 1.81 3.33
N GLU A 161 2.41 2.78 3.76
CA GLU A 161 3.73 3.05 3.17
C GLU A 161 4.83 2.23 3.87
N TYR A 162 5.71 1.64 3.06
CA TYR A 162 6.81 0.79 3.53
C TYR A 162 8.11 1.15 2.83
N VAL A 163 9.19 1.16 3.60
CA VAL A 163 10.55 1.28 3.08
C VAL A 163 11.08 -0.13 2.82
N ILE A 164 11.38 -0.43 1.56
CA ILE A 164 12.04 -1.65 1.12
C ILE A 164 13.53 -1.34 0.96
N PHE A 165 14.36 -2.17 1.56
CA PHE A 165 15.81 -2.13 1.40
C PHE A 165 16.29 -3.50 0.93
N LEU A 166 17.01 -3.54 -0.19
CA LEU A 166 17.50 -4.76 -0.83
C LEU A 166 19.03 -4.73 -0.88
N LEU A 167 19.65 -5.85 -0.53
CA LEU A 167 21.09 -6.00 -0.48
C LEU A 167 21.51 -7.37 -1.04
N ALA A 168 22.49 -7.40 -1.93
CA ALA A 168 23.13 -8.63 -2.43
C ALA A 168 24.63 -8.41 -2.58
N GLU A 169 25.43 -9.48 -2.52
CA GLU A 169 26.89 -9.42 -2.70
C GLU A 169 27.22 -9.08 -4.15
N ASP A 170 28.11 -8.12 -4.39
CA ASP A 170 28.49 -7.62 -5.72
C ASP A 170 27.36 -6.89 -6.49
N TYR A 171 26.30 -6.42 -5.82
CA TYR A 171 25.24 -5.58 -6.42
C TYR A 171 25.03 -4.27 -5.67
N GLU A 172 24.59 -3.24 -6.39
CA GLU A 172 24.19 -1.95 -5.83
C GLU A 172 22.94 -2.12 -4.94
N GLU A 173 22.97 -1.53 -3.75
CA GLU A 173 21.83 -1.55 -2.83
C GLU A 173 20.63 -0.76 -3.40
N ILE A 174 19.41 -1.25 -3.14
CA ILE A 174 18.17 -0.55 -3.51
C ILE A 174 17.47 -0.12 -2.23
N LEU A 175 17.21 1.18 -2.11
CA LEU A 175 16.32 1.76 -1.10
C LEU A 175 15.10 2.37 -1.79
N ASP A 176 13.91 1.86 -1.47
CA ASP A 176 12.66 2.25 -2.10
C ASP A 176 11.54 2.46 -1.09
N THR A 177 10.59 3.33 -1.42
CA THR A 177 9.36 3.49 -0.63
C THR A 177 8.18 3.05 -1.48
N VAL A 178 7.46 2.03 -1.03
CA VAL A 178 6.28 1.49 -1.71
C VAL A 178 5.01 1.72 -0.91
N LEU A 179 3.90 1.92 -1.62
CA LEU A 179 2.58 1.97 -1.03
C LEU A 179 1.90 0.60 -1.19
N VAL A 180 1.77 -0.14 -0.10
CA VAL A 180 1.04 -1.40 -0.06
C VAL A 180 -0.46 -1.13 0.07
N SER A 181 -1.26 -1.80 -0.74
CA SER A 181 -2.73 -1.75 -0.65
C SER A 181 -3.31 -3.12 -1.05
N PRO A 182 -4.62 -3.37 -0.84
CA PRO A 182 -5.27 -4.59 -1.32
C PRO A 182 -5.12 -4.83 -2.84
N THR A 183 -4.85 -3.79 -3.61
CA THR A 183 -4.64 -3.86 -5.06
C THR A 183 -3.18 -3.68 -5.49
N ASN A 184 -2.27 -3.41 -4.55
CA ASN A 184 -0.84 -3.23 -4.82
C ASN A 184 0.01 -4.07 -3.86
N THR A 185 0.19 -5.33 -4.20
CA THR A 185 0.82 -6.33 -3.32
C THR A 185 2.05 -6.99 -3.94
N VAL A 186 2.38 -6.74 -5.20
CA VAL A 186 3.52 -7.36 -5.90
C VAL A 186 4.51 -6.29 -6.34
N PHE A 187 5.75 -6.44 -5.91
CA PHE A 187 6.84 -5.50 -6.20
C PHE A 187 8.00 -6.28 -6.83
N ASN A 188 8.49 -5.83 -7.98
CA ASN A 188 9.55 -6.50 -8.72
C ASN A 188 10.79 -5.60 -8.79
N TYR A 189 11.96 -6.16 -8.51
CA TYR A 189 13.23 -5.47 -8.49
C TYR A 189 14.29 -6.27 -9.25
N VAL A 190 15.16 -5.55 -9.96
CA VAL A 190 16.36 -6.10 -10.59
C VAL A 190 17.53 -5.24 -10.11
N MET A 191 18.46 -5.87 -9.41
CA MET A 191 19.66 -5.23 -8.88
C MET A 191 20.74 -5.13 -9.96
N VAL A 192 21.62 -4.13 -9.85
CA VAL A 192 22.70 -3.86 -10.81
C VAL A 192 24.04 -4.29 -10.20
N GLU A 193 24.85 -5.08 -10.89
CA GLU A 193 26.15 -5.54 -10.38
C GLU A 193 27.15 -4.37 -10.17
N GLU A 194 27.71 -4.27 -8.96
CA GLU A 194 28.82 -3.36 -8.65
C GLU A 194 30.11 -3.90 -9.31
N ASN A 195 30.61 -3.20 -10.33
CA ASN A 195 31.92 -3.43 -10.98
C ASN A 195 31.99 -4.37 -12.19
N VAL A 196 30.93 -4.46 -13.00
CA VAL A 196 31.13 -4.88 -14.40
C VAL A 196 31.80 -3.71 -15.13
N MET A 197 33.15 -3.65 -15.11
CA MET A 197 33.88 -2.80 -16.05
C MET A 197 33.35 -3.13 -17.44
N PRO A 198 32.93 -2.14 -18.26
CA PRO A 198 32.36 -2.42 -19.56
C PRO A 198 33.42 -3.08 -20.43
N ILE A 199 33.38 -4.41 -20.49
CA ILE A 199 34.07 -5.15 -21.52
C ILE A 199 33.33 -4.76 -22.80
N LEU A 200 34.00 -4.03 -23.69
CA LEU A 200 33.53 -3.76 -25.05
C LEU A 200 33.50 -5.08 -25.82
N GLU A 201 32.60 -5.99 -25.47
CA GLU A 201 32.29 -7.17 -26.24
C GLU A 201 31.01 -6.91 -27.03
N THR A 202 31.21 -6.67 -28.33
CA THR A 202 30.19 -6.67 -29.35
C THR A 202 29.75 -8.12 -29.58
N ASN A 203 28.98 -8.68 -28.66
CA ASN A 203 28.30 -9.96 -28.84
C ASN A 203 26.87 -9.78 -28.33
N GLU A 204 25.91 -10.00 -29.22
CA GLU A 204 24.48 -10.05 -28.92
C GLU A 204 24.24 -11.14 -27.88
N VAL A 205 24.10 -10.74 -26.61
CA VAL A 205 23.72 -11.65 -25.53
C VAL A 205 22.24 -12.00 -25.76
N PRO A 206 21.89 -13.30 -25.88
CA PRO A 206 20.50 -13.70 -25.96
C PRO A 206 19.84 -13.38 -24.61
N VAL A 207 18.90 -12.42 -24.65
CA VAL A 207 18.08 -12.00 -23.52
C VAL A 207 17.47 -13.24 -22.85
N PRO A 208 17.64 -13.43 -21.53
CA PRO A 208 17.03 -14.55 -20.83
C PRO A 208 15.50 -14.50 -21.01
N GLN A 209 14.93 -15.54 -21.61
CA GLN A 209 13.48 -15.77 -21.63
C GLN A 209 13.05 -16.31 -20.26
N GLY A 210 13.10 -15.48 -19.22
CA GLY A 210 12.41 -15.68 -17.94
C GLY A 210 11.08 -14.93 -17.95
N ASP A 211 10.08 -15.44 -17.24
CA ASP A 211 8.65 -15.09 -17.39
C ASP A 211 8.35 -13.57 -17.43
N GLU A 212 7.99 -13.10 -18.62
CA GLU A 212 7.37 -11.81 -18.97
C GLU A 212 7.78 -10.58 -18.13
N PRO A 213 9.04 -10.09 -18.26
CA PRO A 213 9.47 -8.90 -17.56
C PRO A 213 8.57 -7.69 -17.93
N PHE A 214 8.30 -6.83 -16.96
CA PHE A 214 7.46 -5.62 -17.07
C PHE A 214 5.95 -5.84 -17.23
N LEU A 215 5.38 -6.89 -16.63
CA LEU A 215 3.94 -7.02 -16.39
C LEU A 215 3.55 -6.48 -15.01
N ILE A 216 2.56 -5.59 -14.96
CA ILE A 216 1.94 -5.14 -13.71
C ILE A 216 0.44 -5.40 -13.77
N GLU A 217 -0.10 -6.04 -12.75
CA GLU A 217 -1.54 -6.20 -12.55
C GLU A 217 -2.00 -5.22 -11.47
N PHE A 218 -2.91 -4.31 -11.83
CA PHE A 218 -3.37 -3.25 -10.95
C PHE A 218 -4.78 -2.79 -11.31
N ASN A 219 -5.67 -2.68 -10.31
CA ASN A 219 -7.08 -2.27 -10.48
C ASN A 219 -7.79 -3.02 -11.62
N ASP A 220 -7.63 -4.35 -11.69
CA ASP A 220 -8.17 -5.22 -12.74
C ASP A 220 -7.67 -4.89 -14.17
N TYR A 221 -6.54 -4.20 -14.28
CA TYR A 221 -5.80 -4.05 -15.53
C TYR A 221 -4.53 -4.89 -15.48
N SER A 222 -4.18 -5.51 -16.60
CA SER A 222 -2.86 -6.09 -16.84
C SER A 222 -2.13 -5.19 -17.83
N ILE A 223 -1.05 -4.54 -17.40
CA ILE A 223 -0.32 -3.54 -18.18
C ILE A 223 1.11 -4.04 -18.36
N ARG A 224 1.49 -4.26 -19.61
CA ARG A 224 2.80 -4.77 -20.00
C ARG A 224 3.57 -3.75 -20.81
N ILE A 225 4.87 -3.58 -20.53
CA ILE A 225 5.79 -2.96 -21.50
C ILE A 225 6.22 -4.03 -22.49
N THR A 226 5.91 -3.85 -23.77
CA THR A 226 6.26 -4.80 -24.83
C THR A 226 7.53 -4.44 -25.58
N ALA A 227 7.90 -3.14 -25.60
CA ALA A 227 9.14 -2.65 -26.19
C ALA A 227 9.48 -1.26 -25.65
N CYS A 228 10.77 -0.93 -25.62
CA CYS A 228 11.27 0.39 -25.28
C CYS A 228 12.44 0.71 -26.23
N GLU A 229 12.19 1.57 -27.21
CA GLU A 229 13.10 1.81 -28.33
C GLU A 229 13.51 3.28 -28.39
N TYR A 230 14.78 3.55 -28.62
CA TYR A 230 15.29 4.89 -28.83
C TYR A 230 15.85 5.03 -30.24
N THR A 231 15.28 5.92 -31.04
CA THR A 231 15.72 6.17 -32.42
C THR A 231 15.65 7.66 -32.74
N GLN A 232 16.72 8.24 -33.27
CA GLN A 232 16.75 9.63 -33.73
C GLN A 232 16.18 10.64 -32.70
N GLN A 233 16.66 10.60 -31.45
CA GLN A 233 16.21 11.49 -30.35
C GLN A 233 14.74 11.29 -29.94
N THR A 234 14.15 10.17 -30.32
CA THR A 234 12.80 9.78 -29.94
C THR A 234 12.86 8.48 -29.15
N LEU A 235 12.34 8.49 -27.93
CA LEU A 235 12.10 7.29 -27.13
C LEU A 235 10.63 6.89 -27.31
N THR A 236 10.38 5.63 -27.63
CA THR A 236 9.05 5.05 -27.79
C THR A 236 8.90 3.88 -26.83
N ILE A 237 7.95 3.99 -25.91
CA ILE A 237 7.59 2.91 -24.99
C ILE A 237 6.27 2.31 -25.48
N SER A 238 6.31 1.06 -25.93
CA SER A 238 5.13 0.31 -26.36
C SER A 238 4.55 -0.49 -25.20
N LEU A 239 3.23 -0.41 -25.06
CA LEU A 239 2.47 -1.01 -23.99
C LEU A 239 1.38 -1.95 -24.54
N SER A 240 1.03 -2.97 -23.77
CA SER A 240 -0.18 -3.77 -23.94
C SER A 240 -1.02 -3.69 -22.67
N ILE A 241 -2.25 -3.18 -22.78
CA ILE A 241 -3.17 -2.96 -21.67
C ILE A 241 -4.39 -3.87 -21.84
N THR A 242 -4.66 -4.73 -20.88
CA THR A 242 -5.83 -5.63 -20.86
C THR A 242 -6.71 -5.30 -19.67
N ASN A 243 -8.01 -5.11 -19.88
CA ASN A 243 -9.00 -5.00 -18.80
C ASN A 243 -9.52 -6.41 -18.44
N GLN A 244 -9.45 -6.81 -17.18
CA GLN A 244 -9.81 -8.15 -16.70
C GLN A 244 -11.29 -8.27 -16.26
N ILE A 245 -12.00 -7.14 -16.19
CA ILE A 245 -13.41 -7.07 -15.82
C ILE A 245 -14.26 -6.55 -16.99
N THR A 246 -15.53 -6.28 -16.73
CA THR A 246 -16.46 -5.71 -17.72
C THR A 246 -15.93 -4.42 -18.34
N GLU A 247 -16.45 -4.08 -19.52
CA GLU A 247 -15.93 -2.98 -20.33
C GLU A 247 -15.98 -1.63 -19.59
N ARG A 248 -14.86 -0.89 -19.65
CA ARG A 248 -14.74 0.43 -19.02
C ARG A 248 -13.76 1.32 -19.76
N GLU A 249 -13.89 2.63 -19.51
CA GLU A 249 -13.02 3.64 -20.10
C GLU A 249 -11.75 3.79 -19.25
N LEU A 250 -10.59 3.70 -19.91
CA LEU A 250 -9.30 4.02 -19.33
C LEU A 250 -8.70 5.21 -20.06
N THR A 251 -8.22 6.19 -19.31
CA THR A 251 -7.53 7.37 -19.83
C THR A 251 -6.06 7.32 -19.46
N ILE A 252 -5.17 7.40 -20.46
CA ILE A 252 -3.75 7.64 -20.21
C ILE A 252 -3.55 9.14 -20.04
N MET A 253 -3.08 9.57 -18.87
CA MET A 253 -2.90 10.98 -18.52
C MET A 253 -1.49 11.45 -18.91
N ARG A 254 -1.40 12.30 -19.94
CA ARG A 254 -0.12 12.73 -20.51
C ARG A 254 0.69 13.55 -19.52
N ASN A 255 0.07 14.56 -18.92
CA ASN A 255 0.79 15.56 -18.12
C ASN A 255 1.37 14.98 -16.82
N TYR A 256 0.82 13.86 -16.36
CA TYR A 256 1.23 13.17 -15.14
C TYR A 256 2.07 11.93 -15.41
N THR A 257 2.24 11.54 -16.67
CA THR A 257 3.13 10.43 -17.06
C THR A 257 4.56 10.95 -17.21
N LYS A 258 5.51 10.32 -16.52
CA LYS A 258 6.92 10.76 -16.45
C LYS A 258 7.87 9.59 -16.61
N ALA A 259 8.95 9.78 -17.36
CA ALA A 259 10.05 8.84 -17.46
C ALA A 259 11.34 9.51 -16.96
N TYR A 260 12.21 8.75 -16.31
CA TYR A 260 13.48 9.21 -15.76
C TYR A 260 14.60 8.31 -16.26
N ASP A 261 15.68 8.89 -16.79
CA ASP A 261 16.89 8.14 -17.16
C ASP A 261 17.84 7.94 -15.98
N SER A 262 18.97 7.27 -16.22
CA SER A 262 20.03 7.02 -15.22
C SER A 262 20.79 8.28 -14.78
N GLU A 263 20.70 9.38 -15.53
CA GLU A 263 21.26 10.68 -15.13
C GLU A 263 20.27 11.51 -14.30
N GLY A 264 19.04 11.00 -14.08
CA GLY A 264 17.97 11.69 -13.38
C GLY A 264 17.24 12.74 -14.23
N ASN A 265 17.43 12.75 -15.55
CA ASN A 265 16.68 13.63 -16.45
C ASN A 265 15.22 13.18 -16.54
N GLU A 266 14.29 14.13 -16.39
CA GLU A 266 12.85 13.88 -16.50
C GLU A 266 12.35 14.12 -17.93
N TYR A 267 11.56 13.18 -18.44
CA TYR A 267 10.90 13.26 -19.73
C TYR A 267 9.38 13.11 -19.56
N ALA A 268 8.63 13.89 -20.33
CA ALA A 268 7.18 13.73 -20.46
C ALA A 268 6.84 13.30 -21.89
N PRO A 269 5.85 12.40 -22.08
CA PRO A 269 5.47 11.99 -23.42
C PRO A 269 4.90 13.20 -24.17
N THR A 270 5.34 13.38 -25.41
CA THR A 270 4.82 14.42 -26.30
C THR A 270 3.54 13.96 -26.99
N THR A 271 3.45 12.67 -27.30
CA THR A 271 2.34 12.02 -27.99
C THR A 271 2.01 10.71 -27.29
N ILE A 272 0.72 10.40 -27.20
CA ILE A 272 0.21 9.11 -26.75
C ILE A 272 -0.59 8.50 -27.90
N GLU A 273 -0.37 7.23 -28.15
CA GLU A 273 -1.23 6.40 -28.99
C GLU A 273 -1.95 5.37 -28.12
N PHE A 274 -3.24 5.18 -28.34
CA PHE A 274 -4.03 4.17 -27.63
C PHE A 274 -5.05 3.56 -28.59
N ALA A 275 -4.86 2.28 -28.88
CA ALA A 275 -5.49 1.56 -29.98
C ALA A 275 -5.25 2.28 -31.34
N ASN A 276 -6.30 2.82 -31.95
CA ASN A 276 -6.26 3.53 -33.23
C ASN A 276 -6.37 5.06 -33.07
N LYS A 277 -6.19 5.58 -31.85
CA LYS A 277 -6.26 7.01 -31.55
C LYS A 277 -4.87 7.54 -31.21
N THR A 278 -4.58 8.77 -31.64
CA THR A 278 -3.34 9.48 -31.31
C THR A 278 -3.68 10.88 -30.81
N LYS A 279 -3.09 11.31 -29.69
CA LYS A 279 -3.29 12.65 -29.10
C LYS A 279 -2.00 13.17 -28.45
N ASN A 280 -1.93 14.48 -28.28
CA ASN A 280 -0.89 15.18 -27.51
C ASN A 280 -1.43 15.72 -26.16
N TRP A 281 -2.51 15.12 -25.66
CA TRP A 281 -3.13 15.35 -24.36
C TRP A 281 -3.68 14.01 -23.86
N ASP A 282 -4.38 14.02 -22.73
CA ASP A 282 -4.94 12.81 -22.12
C ASP A 282 -5.81 12.02 -23.12
N LEU A 283 -5.67 10.69 -23.14
CA LEU A 283 -6.29 9.88 -24.19
C LEU A 283 -7.21 8.79 -23.61
N PRO A 284 -8.55 8.99 -23.66
CA PRO A 284 -9.52 7.99 -23.22
C PRO A 284 -9.76 6.89 -24.28
N HIS A 285 -9.90 5.67 -23.82
CA HIS A 285 -10.25 4.50 -24.62
C HIS A 285 -11.13 3.52 -23.84
N ASN A 286 -12.18 2.99 -24.47
CA ASN A 286 -13.00 1.92 -23.89
C ASN A 286 -12.31 0.58 -24.13
N LEU A 287 -11.90 -0.09 -23.05
CA LEU A 287 -11.26 -1.39 -23.10
C LEU A 287 -12.33 -2.49 -23.04
N VAL A 288 -12.24 -3.44 -23.97
CA VAL A 288 -13.05 -4.66 -23.95
C VAL A 288 -12.42 -5.66 -22.99
N GLN A 289 -13.24 -6.39 -22.23
CA GLN A 289 -12.78 -7.43 -21.31
C GLN A 289 -11.89 -8.45 -22.03
N ASP A 290 -10.75 -8.78 -21.43
CA ASP A 290 -9.78 -9.77 -21.88
C ASP A 290 -9.20 -9.54 -23.28
N VAL A 291 -9.31 -8.31 -23.82
CA VAL A 291 -8.71 -7.93 -25.11
C VAL A 291 -7.48 -7.03 -24.89
N PRO A 292 -6.27 -7.54 -25.15
CA PRO A 292 -5.05 -6.73 -25.06
C PRO A 292 -5.08 -5.59 -26.08
N THR A 293 -5.03 -4.36 -25.57
CA THR A 293 -5.09 -3.14 -26.36
C THR A 293 -3.73 -2.46 -26.37
N LYS A 294 -3.20 -2.19 -27.57
CA LYS A 294 -1.89 -1.55 -27.74
C LYS A 294 -1.94 -0.07 -27.36
N ALA A 295 -0.90 0.41 -26.70
CA ALA A 295 -0.67 1.83 -26.49
C ALA A 295 0.82 2.17 -26.70
N GLN A 296 1.13 3.44 -26.98
CA GLN A 296 2.49 3.93 -27.10
C GLN A 296 2.65 5.28 -26.41
N LEU A 297 3.79 5.45 -25.74
CA LEU A 297 4.25 6.73 -25.19
C LEU A 297 5.44 7.20 -26.01
N ILE A 298 5.35 8.37 -26.64
CA ILE A 298 6.37 8.90 -27.53
C ILE A 298 6.99 10.16 -26.92
N PHE A 299 8.26 10.09 -26.56
CA PHE A 299 9.06 11.17 -25.99
C PHE A 299 10.01 11.67 -27.07
N LYS A 300 10.00 12.97 -27.35
CA LYS A 300 10.83 13.59 -28.40
C LYS A 300 11.87 14.53 -27.79
N GLU A 301 12.83 14.93 -28.62
CA GLU A 301 13.86 15.92 -28.27
C GLU A 301 14.82 15.47 -27.16
N ILE A 302 15.04 14.16 -27.08
CA ILE A 302 15.99 13.59 -26.13
C ILE A 302 17.40 13.79 -26.67
N LYS A 303 18.17 14.65 -26.01
CA LYS A 303 19.47 15.15 -26.51
C LYS A 303 20.58 14.11 -26.52
N LYS A 304 20.50 13.09 -25.67
CA LYS A 304 21.52 12.07 -25.48
C LYS A 304 20.89 10.68 -25.66
N PRO A 305 21.59 9.71 -26.25
CA PRO A 305 21.17 8.32 -26.22
C PRO A 305 20.92 7.85 -24.79
N ILE A 306 19.82 7.13 -24.57
CA ILE A 306 19.44 6.56 -23.27
C ILE A 306 19.50 5.04 -23.39
N SER A 307 20.27 4.37 -22.54
CA SER A 307 20.34 2.90 -22.49
C SER A 307 19.33 2.27 -21.53
N VAL A 308 18.83 3.04 -20.55
CA VAL A 308 17.90 2.57 -19.53
C VAL A 308 16.95 3.68 -19.09
N ILE A 309 15.68 3.36 -18.91
CA ILE A 309 14.73 4.18 -18.16
C ILE A 309 14.66 3.65 -16.74
N THR A 310 15.27 4.38 -15.80
CA THR A 310 15.33 4.03 -14.39
C THR A 310 13.93 3.97 -13.76
N LEU A 311 13.04 4.88 -14.14
CA LEU A 311 11.66 4.91 -13.65
C LEU A 311 10.70 5.42 -14.73
N LEU A 312 9.62 4.70 -14.97
CA LEU A 312 8.45 5.17 -15.71
C LEU A 312 7.25 5.20 -14.77
N ASN A 313 6.74 6.39 -14.49
CA ASN A 313 5.47 6.60 -13.80
C ASN A 313 4.37 6.81 -14.82
N LEU A 314 3.61 5.76 -15.13
CA LEU A 314 2.44 5.79 -15.99
C LEU A 314 1.22 6.25 -15.19
N SER A 315 0.67 7.42 -15.51
CA SER A 315 -0.54 7.93 -14.85
C SER A 315 -1.79 7.59 -15.66
N LEU A 316 -2.77 7.01 -14.98
CA LEU A 316 -4.00 6.50 -15.55
C LEU A 316 -5.21 7.06 -14.80
N TYR A 317 -6.33 7.17 -15.50
CA TYR A 317 -7.62 7.53 -14.92
C TYR A 317 -8.72 6.61 -15.41
N ASP A 318 -9.51 6.12 -14.47
CA ASP A 318 -10.76 5.39 -14.67
C ASP A 318 -11.82 6.03 -13.76
N LYS A 319 -13.08 6.00 -14.18
CA LYS A 319 -14.19 6.55 -13.41
C LYS A 319 -14.31 5.91 -12.02
N ASP A 320 -14.08 4.60 -11.95
CA ASP A 320 -14.28 3.84 -10.71
C ASP A 320 -13.08 3.98 -9.76
N ASN A 321 -11.87 3.99 -10.32
CA ASN A 321 -10.62 4.00 -9.55
C ASN A 321 -9.98 5.39 -9.42
N LYS A 322 -10.58 6.42 -10.01
CA LYS A 322 -10.03 7.79 -10.11
C LYS A 322 -8.62 7.78 -10.72
N ASN A 323 -7.80 8.76 -10.36
CA ASN A 323 -6.42 8.87 -10.83
C ASN A 323 -5.56 7.86 -10.08
N PHE A 324 -4.86 6.99 -10.80
CA PHE A 324 -3.89 6.06 -10.23
C PHE A 324 -2.61 6.03 -11.06
N LYS A 325 -1.55 5.45 -10.47
CA LYS A 325 -0.23 5.40 -11.09
C LYS A 325 0.31 3.97 -11.07
N VAL A 326 0.99 3.62 -12.14
CA VAL A 326 1.73 2.36 -12.28
C VAL A 326 3.17 2.71 -12.56
N SER A 327 4.09 2.11 -11.80
CA SER A 327 5.51 2.45 -11.85
C SER A 327 6.32 1.25 -12.33
N TYR A 328 7.10 1.44 -13.39
CA TYR A 328 8.06 0.48 -13.90
C TYR A 328 9.47 0.96 -13.63
N LYS A 329 10.39 0.06 -13.30
CA LYS A 329 11.78 0.38 -13.01
C LYS A 329 12.71 -0.37 -13.95
N SER A 330 13.90 0.20 -14.16
CA SER A 330 15.01 -0.43 -14.88
C SER A 330 14.61 -0.98 -16.26
N ILE A 331 13.88 -0.20 -17.05
CA ILE A 331 13.43 -0.64 -18.39
C ILE A 331 14.60 -0.48 -19.37
N PRO A 332 15.14 -1.56 -19.94
CA PRO A 332 16.21 -1.47 -20.92
C PRO A 332 15.70 -0.79 -22.20
N VAL A 333 16.56 0.00 -22.83
CA VAL A 333 16.23 0.73 -24.06
C VAL A 333 17.04 0.16 -25.23
N THR A 334 16.34 -0.35 -26.24
CA THR A 334 16.95 -0.80 -27.50
C THR A 334 17.28 0.41 -28.38
N GLN A 335 18.47 0.42 -28.99
CA GLN A 335 19.01 1.51 -29.81
C GLN A 335 18.80 1.29 -31.31
#